data_AF-A0A6I3KF44-F1
#
_entry.id   AF-A0A6I3KF44-F1
#
_cell.length_a   1.000
_cell.length_b   1.000
_cell.length_c   1.000
_cell.angle_alpha   90.00
_cell.angle_beta   90.00
_cell.angle_gamma   90.00
#
_symmetry.space_group_name_H-M   'P 1'
#
loop_
_entity.id
_entity.type
_entity.pdbx_description
1 polymer ?
#
loop_
_entity_poly.entity_id
_entity_poly.type
_entity_poly.pdbx_seq_one_letter_code
_entity_poly.pdbx_strand_id
1 'polypeptide(L)'
;MRMRTLVPSFLIAALLLAFLAAGDAAVAVSEDVCEQQRALYPKDWNDVLKAKPLYRCQSHYDGTLLVSIGPPDEKGSSILNLVPIEPEGEIKLRLDDDRQVYRMWLDADQARRLEEGRYFATVVRTQESCWIRGDLSGDPVFFMDIADPPSDSEGAGAFYNKAPRISAFKGSSYTCEPVK
;
A
#
# COMPACT_ATOMS: atom_id res chain seq x y z
N MET A 1 35.91 64.45 23.08
CA MET A 1 34.65 64.07 22.42
C MET A 1 34.84 62.68 21.83
N ARG A 2 34.24 61.63 22.42
CA ARG A 2 34.39 60.22 22.01
C ARG A 2 33.28 59.87 21.03
N MET A 3 33.62 59.43 19.83
CA MET A 3 32.68 58.94 18.82
C MET A 3 32.71 57.41 18.83
N ARG A 4 31.58 56.79 19.19
CA ARG A 4 31.41 55.33 19.27
C ARG A 4 31.24 54.77 17.86
N THR A 5 32.05 53.76 17.52
CA THR A 5 31.91 52.93 16.32
C THR A 5 30.76 51.94 16.51
N LEU A 6 29.71 52.06 15.70
CA LEU A 6 28.64 51.08 15.56
C LEU A 6 29.11 49.99 14.59
N VAL A 7 29.33 48.78 15.11
CA VAL A 7 29.55 47.56 14.31
C VAL A 7 28.23 47.24 13.59
N PRO A 8 28.22 46.95 12.27
CA PRO A 8 26.98 46.77 11.54
C PRO A 8 26.41 45.37 11.78
N SER A 9 25.30 45.31 12.52
CA SER A 9 24.43 44.13 12.70
C SER A 9 23.83 43.57 11.40
N PHE A 10 24.11 44.20 10.25
CA PHE A 10 23.59 43.81 8.94
C PHE A 10 24.30 42.59 8.33
N LEU A 11 25.53 42.26 8.74
CA LEU A 11 26.27 41.11 8.17
C LEU A 11 25.76 39.76 8.68
N ILE A 12 25.17 39.70 9.88
CA ILE A 12 24.70 38.43 10.49
C ILE A 12 23.36 38.00 9.87
N ALA A 13 22.48 38.95 9.55
CA ALA A 13 21.18 38.66 8.96
C ALA A 13 21.29 38.07 7.54
N ALA A 14 22.28 38.51 6.75
CA ALA A 14 22.48 38.03 5.38
C ALA A 14 23.01 36.58 5.33
N LEU A 15 23.81 36.14 6.31
CA LEU A 15 24.29 34.75 6.37
C LEU A 15 23.19 33.76 6.77
N LEU A 16 22.24 34.15 7.62
CA LEU A 16 21.13 33.27 8.05
C LEU A 16 20.10 33.00 6.94
N LEU A 17 19.90 33.95 6.01
CA LEU A 17 19.03 33.78 4.85
C LEU A 17 19.61 32.85 3.77
N ALA A 18 20.94 32.70 3.69
CA ALA A 18 21.58 31.80 2.74
C ALA A 18 21.47 30.31 3.15
N PHE A 19 21.42 30.00 4.45
CA PHE A 19 21.25 28.62 4.93
C PHE A 19 19.81 28.10 4.81
N LEU A 20 18.81 28.98 4.76
CA LEU A 20 17.40 28.58 4.58
C LEU A 20 17.02 28.29 3.12
N ALA A 21 17.87 28.65 2.16
CA ALA A 21 17.67 28.37 0.74
C ALA A 21 18.23 27.01 0.28
N ALA A 22 18.98 26.32 1.15
CA ALA A 22 19.36 24.91 0.94
C ALA A 22 18.23 23.98 1.42
N GLY A 23 16.98 24.31 1.06
CA GLY A 23 15.91 23.32 1.12
C GLY A 23 16.21 22.27 0.06
N ASP A 24 16.25 20.99 0.45
CA ASP A 24 16.32 19.85 -0.46
C ASP A 24 15.24 20.03 -1.54
N ALA A 25 15.65 20.51 -2.71
CA ALA A 25 14.82 20.45 -3.89
C ALA A 25 14.58 18.96 -4.14
N ALA A 26 13.32 18.53 -4.08
CA ALA A 26 12.94 17.18 -4.43
C ALA A 26 13.50 16.87 -5.83
N VAL A 27 14.54 16.02 -5.89
CA VAL A 27 15.18 15.65 -7.14
C VAL A 27 14.19 14.81 -7.92
N ALA A 28 13.87 15.24 -9.13
CA ALA A 28 13.06 14.45 -10.06
C ALA A 28 13.76 13.09 -10.26
N VAL A 29 13.05 12.02 -9.90
CA VAL A 29 13.54 10.66 -10.09
C VAL A 29 13.69 10.45 -11.59
N SER A 30 14.86 9.99 -12.01
CA SER A 30 15.10 9.70 -13.42
C SER A 30 14.17 8.58 -13.91
N GLU A 31 13.66 8.72 -15.13
CA GLU A 31 12.69 7.77 -15.72
C GLU A 31 13.22 6.33 -15.70
N ASP A 32 14.53 6.14 -15.81
CA ASP A 32 15.19 4.83 -15.76
C ASP A 32 14.96 4.10 -14.42
N VAL A 33 14.88 4.82 -13.30
CA VAL A 33 14.62 4.23 -11.99
C VAL A 33 13.16 3.78 -11.88
N CYS A 34 12.22 4.53 -12.46
CA CYS A 34 10.81 4.11 -12.53
C CYS A 34 10.69 2.80 -13.33
N GLU A 35 11.31 2.73 -14.52
CA GLU A 35 11.24 1.51 -15.36
C GLU A 35 11.96 0.32 -14.72
N GLN A 36 13.10 0.53 -14.06
CA GLN A 36 13.80 -0.53 -13.31
C GLN A 36 12.93 -1.13 -12.21
N GLN A 37 12.11 -0.32 -11.55
CA GLN A 37 11.20 -0.77 -10.51
C GLN A 37 9.96 -1.48 -11.08
N ARG A 38 9.39 -0.98 -12.18
CA ARG A 38 8.30 -1.68 -12.88
C ARG A 38 8.74 -3.05 -13.40
N ALA A 39 10.00 -3.18 -13.81
CA ALA A 39 10.59 -4.46 -14.22
C ALA A 39 10.65 -5.51 -13.10
N LEU A 40 10.43 -5.13 -11.83
CA LEU A 40 10.32 -6.08 -10.72
C LEU A 40 8.95 -6.78 -10.68
N TYR A 41 7.92 -6.25 -11.34
CA TYR A 41 6.62 -6.91 -11.43
C TYR A 41 6.56 -7.90 -12.59
N PRO A 42 5.58 -8.83 -12.61
CA PRO A 42 5.33 -9.67 -13.76
C PRO A 42 5.16 -8.85 -15.04
N LYS A 43 5.75 -9.36 -16.13
CA LYS A 43 5.71 -8.70 -17.44
C LYS A 43 4.28 -8.46 -17.93
N ASP A 44 3.40 -9.39 -17.63
CA ASP A 44 1.97 -9.24 -17.80
C ASP A 44 1.35 -8.78 -16.47
N TRP A 45 0.90 -7.54 -16.44
CA TRP A 45 0.37 -6.91 -15.24
C TRP A 45 -0.97 -7.51 -14.78
N ASN A 46 -1.74 -8.13 -15.68
CA ASN A 46 -3.01 -8.74 -15.32
C ASN A 46 -2.88 -10.25 -15.07
N ASP A 47 -1.70 -10.84 -15.28
CA ASP A 47 -1.47 -12.25 -14.97
C ASP A 47 -1.42 -12.51 -13.46
N VAL A 48 -2.52 -13.08 -12.97
CA VAL A 48 -2.70 -13.54 -11.59
C VAL A 48 -2.96 -15.05 -11.52
N LEU A 49 -2.77 -15.80 -12.61
CA LEU A 49 -3.17 -17.21 -12.72
C LEU A 49 -2.45 -18.14 -11.74
N LYS A 50 -1.23 -17.76 -11.34
CA LYS A 50 -0.41 -18.52 -10.37
C LYS A 50 -0.62 -18.05 -8.93
N ALA A 51 -1.45 -17.05 -8.70
CA ALA A 51 -1.71 -16.54 -7.37
C ALA A 51 -2.64 -17.49 -6.60
N LYS A 52 -2.39 -17.64 -5.30
CA LYS A 52 -3.28 -18.31 -4.36
C LYS A 52 -4.35 -17.31 -3.91
N PRO A 53 -5.65 -17.57 -4.14
CA PRO A 53 -6.70 -16.74 -3.58
C PRO A 53 -6.72 -16.87 -2.05
N LEU A 54 -6.84 -15.75 -1.33
CA LEU A 54 -6.89 -15.72 0.12
C LEU A 54 -8.27 -15.30 0.62
N TYR A 55 -8.78 -14.15 0.14
CA TYR A 55 -10.03 -13.57 0.63
C TYR A 55 -10.89 -13.02 -0.50
N ARG A 56 -12.20 -13.21 -0.39
CA ARG A 56 -13.20 -12.50 -1.20
C ARG A 56 -13.74 -11.33 -0.37
N CYS A 57 -13.56 -10.12 -0.86
CA CYS A 57 -13.96 -8.88 -0.25
C CYS A 57 -15.15 -8.26 -0.99
N GLN A 58 -16.30 -8.17 -0.34
CA GLN A 58 -17.51 -7.61 -0.91
C GLN A 58 -17.78 -6.21 -0.37
N SER A 59 -17.93 -5.23 -1.26
CA SER A 59 -18.53 -3.94 -0.93
C SER A 59 -20.01 -3.95 -1.31
N HIS A 60 -20.80 -3.16 -0.58
CA HIS A 60 -22.19 -2.91 -0.93
C HIS A 60 -22.32 -1.99 -2.17
N TYR A 61 -21.33 -1.10 -2.40
CA TYR A 61 -21.40 -0.07 -3.44
C TYR A 61 -20.36 -0.23 -4.55
N ASP A 62 -19.16 -0.73 -4.24
CA ASP A 62 -18.02 -0.74 -5.17
C ASP A 62 -17.68 -2.12 -5.75
N GLY A 63 -18.59 -3.08 -5.59
CA GLY A 63 -18.43 -4.43 -6.13
C GLY A 63 -17.50 -5.31 -5.28
N THR A 64 -16.78 -6.21 -5.94
CA THR A 64 -16.09 -7.34 -5.28
C THR A 64 -14.62 -7.38 -5.66
N LEU A 65 -13.78 -7.56 -4.65
CA LEU A 65 -12.34 -7.73 -4.80
C LEU A 65 -11.96 -9.12 -4.35
N LEU A 66 -10.98 -9.70 -5.04
CA LEU A 66 -10.28 -10.89 -4.61
C LEU A 66 -8.89 -10.48 -4.15
N VAL A 67 -8.58 -10.77 -2.89
CA VAL A 67 -7.24 -10.71 -2.33
C VAL A 67 -6.55 -12.02 -2.66
N SER A 68 -5.45 -11.97 -3.39
CA SER A 68 -4.63 -13.15 -3.71
C SER A 68 -3.15 -12.85 -3.51
N ILE A 69 -2.35 -13.90 -3.34
CA ILE A 69 -0.91 -13.79 -3.15
C ILE A 69 -0.17 -14.66 -4.18
N GLY A 70 0.80 -14.08 -4.87
CA GLY A 70 1.72 -14.81 -5.74
C GLY A 70 2.67 -15.70 -4.95
N PRO A 71 3.30 -16.69 -5.59
CA PRO A 71 4.35 -17.48 -4.95
C PRO A 71 5.53 -16.57 -4.54
N PRO A 72 6.25 -16.91 -3.46
CA PRO A 72 7.43 -16.16 -3.07
C PRO A 72 8.54 -16.27 -4.12
N ASP A 73 9.29 -15.18 -4.31
CA ASP A 73 10.48 -15.13 -5.13
C ASP A 73 11.71 -15.74 -4.42
N GLU A 74 12.88 -15.69 -5.07
CA GLU A 74 14.14 -16.20 -4.50
C GLU A 74 14.55 -15.50 -3.19
N LYS A 75 14.04 -14.29 -2.95
CA LYS A 75 14.30 -13.49 -1.73
C LYS A 75 13.20 -13.68 -0.68
N GLY A 76 12.22 -14.54 -0.94
CA GLY A 76 11.07 -14.78 -0.06
C GLY A 76 10.01 -13.67 -0.10
N SER A 77 10.12 -12.72 -1.02
CA SER A 77 9.12 -11.67 -1.21
C SER A 77 7.96 -12.22 -2.03
N SER A 78 6.74 -11.81 -1.72
CA SER A 78 5.53 -12.25 -2.43
C SER A 78 4.74 -11.06 -2.96
N ILE A 79 3.99 -11.23 -4.05
CA ILE A 79 3.14 -10.17 -4.59
C ILE A 79 1.72 -10.34 -4.05
N LEU A 80 1.21 -9.34 -3.33
CA LEU A 80 -0.22 -9.16 -3.11
C LEU A 80 -0.87 -8.67 -4.41
N ASN A 81 -1.99 -9.28 -4.78
CA ASN A 81 -2.89 -8.79 -5.82
C ASN A 81 -4.26 -8.50 -5.22
N LEU A 82 -4.83 -7.35 -5.58
CA LEU A 82 -6.24 -7.03 -5.41
C LEU A 82 -6.86 -7.02 -6.80
N VAL A 83 -7.73 -7.99 -7.04
CA VAL A 83 -8.31 -8.26 -8.36
C VAL A 83 -9.81 -7.95 -8.29
N PRO A 84 -10.32 -6.96 -9.03
CA PRO A 84 -11.76 -6.77 -9.17
C PRO A 84 -12.40 -7.98 -9.86
N ILE A 85 -13.36 -8.63 -9.21
CA ILE A 85 -14.04 -9.83 -9.71
C ILE A 85 -15.55 -9.63 -9.76
N GLU A 86 -16.26 -10.53 -10.45
CA GLU A 86 -17.72 -10.56 -10.38
C GLU A 86 -18.19 -10.93 -8.96
N PRO A 87 -19.32 -10.35 -8.49
CA PRO A 87 -19.82 -10.57 -7.14
C PRO A 87 -20.26 -12.00 -6.90
N GLU A 88 -20.83 -12.65 -7.92
CA GLU A 88 -21.39 -13.99 -7.83
C GLU A 88 -20.67 -14.95 -8.77
N GLY A 89 -20.59 -16.22 -8.36
CA GLY A 89 -19.97 -17.28 -9.15
C GLY A 89 -18.61 -17.75 -8.64
N GLU A 90 -18.09 -18.76 -9.33
CA GLU A 90 -16.81 -19.40 -9.04
C GLU A 90 -15.65 -18.39 -9.18
N ILE A 91 -14.74 -18.38 -8.21
CA ILE A 91 -13.54 -17.52 -8.28
C ILE A 91 -12.64 -18.06 -9.38
N LYS A 92 -12.62 -17.37 -10.51
CA LYS A 92 -11.72 -17.66 -11.63
C LYS A 92 -10.71 -16.53 -11.73
N LEU A 93 -9.51 -16.78 -11.23
CA LEU A 93 -8.35 -15.97 -11.58
C LEU A 93 -8.18 -16.08 -13.10
N ARG A 94 -8.16 -14.95 -13.77
CA ARG A 94 -8.06 -14.85 -15.23
C ARG A 94 -7.19 -13.66 -15.58
N LEU A 95 -6.62 -13.71 -16.78
CA LEU A 95 -6.14 -12.51 -17.46
C LEU A 95 -7.38 -11.67 -17.79
N ASP A 96 -7.52 -10.53 -17.13
CA ASP A 96 -8.63 -9.60 -17.30
C ASP A 96 -8.06 -8.23 -17.65
N ASP A 97 -8.05 -7.90 -18.94
CA ASP A 97 -7.53 -6.62 -19.41
C ASP A 97 -8.52 -5.46 -19.20
N ASP A 98 -9.78 -5.78 -18.92
CA ASP A 98 -10.83 -4.79 -18.69
C ASP A 98 -10.82 -4.28 -17.25
N ARG A 99 -10.18 -5.01 -16.33
CA ARG A 99 -10.18 -4.70 -14.88
C ARG A 99 -8.77 -4.48 -14.37
N GLN A 100 -8.54 -3.27 -13.89
CA GLN A 100 -7.26 -2.90 -13.29
C GLN A 100 -6.98 -3.73 -12.03
N VAL A 101 -5.93 -4.56 -12.08
CA VAL A 101 -5.35 -5.25 -10.92
C VAL A 101 -4.47 -4.28 -10.14
N TYR A 102 -4.59 -4.28 -8.80
CA TYR A 102 -3.70 -3.52 -7.93
C TYR A 102 -2.70 -4.45 -7.26
N ARG A 103 -1.45 -4.04 -7.15
CA ARG A 103 -0.37 -4.91 -6.67
C ARG A 103 0.53 -4.25 -5.65
N MET A 104 1.13 -5.07 -4.78
CA MET A 104 2.18 -4.63 -3.85
C MET A 104 3.15 -5.78 -3.56
N TRP A 105 4.44 -5.49 -3.55
CA TRP A 105 5.45 -6.43 -3.05
C TRP A 105 5.43 -6.46 -1.53
N LEU A 106 5.37 -7.67 -0.99
CA LEU A 106 5.37 -7.96 0.43
C LEU A 106 6.65 -8.68 0.80
N ASP A 107 7.27 -8.24 1.90
CA ASP A 107 8.25 -9.08 2.58
C ASP A 107 7.57 -10.30 3.25
N ALA A 108 8.38 -11.22 3.78
CA ALA A 108 7.88 -12.45 4.38
C ALA A 108 6.98 -12.22 5.61
N ASP A 109 7.22 -11.18 6.41
CA ASP A 109 6.37 -10.88 7.58
C ASP A 109 5.02 -10.31 7.14
N GLN A 110 5.05 -9.40 6.17
CA GLN A 110 3.86 -8.81 5.56
C GLN A 110 2.99 -9.87 4.88
N ALA A 111 3.61 -10.78 4.10
CA ALA A 111 2.93 -11.89 3.46
C ALA A 111 2.25 -12.80 4.49
N ARG A 112 2.97 -13.20 5.55
CA ARG A 112 2.41 -14.00 6.64
C ARG A 112 1.23 -13.31 7.31
N ARG A 113 1.34 -12.02 7.65
CA ARG A 113 0.25 -11.27 8.30
C ARG A 113 -0.99 -11.19 7.43
N LEU A 114 -0.81 -11.00 6.12
CA LEU A 114 -1.91 -11.03 5.15
C LEU A 114 -2.58 -12.42 5.15
N GLU A 115 -1.79 -13.50 5.05
CA GLU A 115 -2.32 -14.87 5.07
C GLU A 115 -3.03 -15.22 6.39
N GLU A 116 -2.59 -14.68 7.52
CA GLU A 116 -3.24 -14.83 8.84
C GLU A 116 -4.49 -13.94 9.00
N GLY A 117 -4.77 -13.05 8.04
CA GLY A 117 -5.90 -12.12 8.08
C GLY A 117 -5.72 -10.99 9.10
N ARG A 118 -4.54 -10.87 9.69
CA ARG A 118 -4.23 -9.86 10.71
C ARG A 118 -4.18 -8.48 10.09
N TYR A 119 -4.30 -7.46 10.95
CA TYR A 119 -4.13 -6.06 10.58
C TYR A 119 -3.02 -5.87 9.53
N PHE A 120 -3.43 -5.37 8.37
CA PHE A 120 -2.61 -5.18 7.20
C PHE A 120 -3.05 -3.89 6.50
N ALA A 121 -2.14 -2.94 6.37
CA ALA A 121 -2.39 -1.68 5.68
C ALA A 121 -1.21 -1.40 4.75
N THR A 122 -1.49 -1.19 3.47
CA THR A 122 -0.45 -0.92 2.47
C THR A 122 -0.96 -0.03 1.34
N VAL A 123 -0.04 0.69 0.70
CA VAL A 123 -0.33 1.38 -0.56
C VAL A 123 -0.22 0.37 -1.68
N VAL A 124 -1.30 0.17 -2.43
CA VAL A 124 -1.29 -0.71 -3.61
C VAL A 124 -1.11 0.10 -4.88
N ARG A 125 -0.50 -0.51 -5.89
CA ARG A 125 -0.04 0.16 -7.10
C ARG A 125 -0.85 -0.25 -8.31
N THR A 126 -0.91 0.64 -9.28
CA THR A 126 -1.40 0.35 -10.64
C THR A 126 -0.22 0.08 -11.57
N GLN A 127 -0.50 -0.36 -12.80
CA GLN A 127 0.53 -0.60 -13.81
C GLN A 127 1.38 0.64 -14.13
N GLU A 128 0.77 1.83 -14.01
CA GLU A 128 1.39 3.10 -14.39
C GLU A 128 2.24 3.73 -13.26
N SER A 129 2.01 3.31 -12.01
CA SER A 129 2.61 3.93 -10.81
C SER A 129 4.15 3.89 -10.82
N CYS A 130 4.81 5.02 -10.51
CA CYS A 130 6.24 5.08 -10.23
C CYS A 130 6.51 5.13 -8.70
N TRP A 131 7.50 4.37 -8.25
CA TRP A 131 7.70 3.98 -6.85
C TRP A 131 8.41 5.01 -5.96
N ILE A 132 9.25 5.89 -6.53
CA ILE A 132 9.95 6.90 -5.72
C ILE A 132 9.19 8.23 -5.77
N ARG A 133 8.43 8.51 -4.69
CA ARG A 133 7.88 9.82 -4.31
C ARG A 133 7.55 10.75 -5.49
N GLY A 134 6.53 10.43 -6.29
CA GLY A 134 6.11 11.28 -7.41
C GLY A 134 4.69 11.79 -7.25
N ASP A 135 3.74 10.89 -7.02
CA ASP A 135 2.35 11.26 -6.83
C ASP A 135 1.58 10.13 -6.12
N LEU A 136 1.31 10.29 -4.83
CA LEU A 136 0.41 9.39 -4.09
C LEU A 136 -1.07 9.72 -4.34
N SER A 137 -1.39 10.78 -5.11
CA SER A 137 -2.78 11.20 -5.32
C SER A 137 -3.59 10.16 -6.10
N GLY A 138 -2.93 9.31 -6.89
CA GLY A 138 -3.57 8.24 -7.65
C GLY A 138 -3.53 6.85 -6.99
N ASP A 139 -2.60 6.60 -6.07
CA ASP A 139 -2.38 5.27 -5.50
C ASP A 139 -3.28 5.04 -4.27
N PRO A 140 -4.17 4.04 -4.31
CA PRO A 140 -5.07 3.78 -3.20
C PRO A 140 -4.37 3.06 -2.04
N VAL A 141 -4.83 3.35 -0.83
CA VAL A 141 -4.50 2.55 0.35
C VAL A 141 -5.49 1.39 0.45
N PHE A 142 -4.95 0.20 0.67
CA PHE A 142 -5.72 -0.97 1.07
C PHE A 142 -5.54 -1.23 2.55
N PHE A 143 -6.65 -1.39 3.24
CA PHE A 143 -6.73 -1.76 4.64
C PHE A 143 -7.49 -3.06 4.79
N MET A 144 -6.95 -4.00 5.55
CA MET A 144 -7.60 -5.26 5.89
C MET A 144 -7.29 -5.63 7.33
N ASP A 145 -8.33 -5.93 8.08
CA ASP A 145 -8.23 -6.51 9.42
C ASP A 145 -9.42 -7.43 9.57
N ILE A 146 -9.19 -8.74 9.50
CA ILE A 146 -10.23 -9.78 9.53
C ILE A 146 -9.87 -10.96 10.43
N ALA A 147 -8.75 -10.86 11.15
CA ALA A 147 -8.35 -11.87 12.11
C ALA A 147 -9.33 -11.89 13.29
N ASP A 148 -9.66 -13.10 13.71
CA ASP A 148 -10.40 -13.38 14.94
C ASP A 148 -9.45 -13.98 16.00
N PRO A 149 -8.64 -13.14 16.67
CA PRO A 149 -7.71 -13.64 17.67
C PRO A 149 -8.47 -14.13 18.92
N PRO A 150 -7.97 -15.17 19.59
CA PRO A 150 -8.50 -15.57 20.89
C PRO A 150 -8.37 -14.42 21.90
N SER A 151 -9.22 -14.43 22.92
CA SER A 151 -9.13 -13.42 23.99
C SER A 151 -7.84 -13.58 24.79
N ASP A 152 -7.19 -12.46 25.14
CA ASP A 152 -5.95 -12.43 25.92
C ASP A 152 -6.15 -12.90 27.39
N SER A 153 -7.39 -12.96 27.90
CA SER A 153 -7.70 -13.52 29.23
C SER A 153 -9.18 -13.90 29.40
N GLU A 154 -9.46 -14.75 30.40
CA GLU A 154 -10.82 -15.04 30.90
C GLU A 154 -11.44 -13.78 31.54
N GLY A 155 -11.97 -12.87 30.72
CA GLY A 155 -12.62 -11.64 31.18
C GLY A 155 -12.22 -10.40 30.41
N ALA A 156 -11.10 -10.41 29.66
CA ALA A 156 -10.91 -9.47 28.57
C ALA A 156 -12.03 -9.72 27.57
N GLY A 157 -12.98 -8.79 27.50
CA GLY A 157 -14.15 -8.95 26.66
C GLY A 157 -13.67 -9.19 25.23
N ALA A 158 -14.15 -10.29 24.65
CA ALA A 158 -14.22 -10.45 23.20
C ALA A 158 -14.82 -9.22 22.51
N PHE A 159 -15.40 -8.26 23.25
CA PHE A 159 -15.81 -6.93 22.82
C PHE A 159 -14.78 -6.17 21.94
N TYR A 160 -13.49 -6.14 22.29
CA TYR A 160 -12.48 -5.49 21.41
C TYR A 160 -12.14 -6.36 20.18
N ASN A 161 -12.33 -7.69 20.27
CA ASN A 161 -12.27 -8.61 19.14
C ASN A 161 -13.60 -8.67 18.34
N LYS A 162 -14.67 -8.00 18.83
CA LYS A 162 -16.01 -7.90 18.25
C LYS A 162 -16.27 -6.54 17.59
N ALA A 163 -15.32 -5.61 17.65
CA ALA A 163 -15.42 -4.38 16.87
C ALA A 163 -15.55 -4.79 15.38
N PRO A 164 -16.43 -4.14 14.59
CA PRO A 164 -16.55 -4.44 13.18
C PRO A 164 -15.18 -4.34 12.52
N ARG A 165 -14.63 -5.50 12.20
CA ARG A 165 -13.39 -5.70 11.46
C ARG A 165 -13.68 -5.28 10.03
N ILE A 166 -13.27 -4.05 9.69
CA ILE A 166 -13.58 -3.41 8.41
C ILE A 166 -12.36 -3.56 7.51
N SER A 167 -12.57 -3.90 6.25
CA SER A 167 -11.57 -3.68 5.21
C SER A 167 -11.95 -2.45 4.41
N ALA A 168 -10.97 -1.70 3.90
CA ALA A 168 -11.23 -0.46 3.17
C ALA A 168 -10.33 -0.33 1.93
N PHE A 169 -10.92 0.17 0.85
CA PHE A 169 -10.23 0.42 -0.41
C PHE A 169 -10.94 1.54 -1.18
N LYS A 170 -10.18 2.51 -1.70
CA LYS A 170 -10.71 3.65 -2.50
C LYS A 170 -11.88 4.40 -1.86
N GLY A 171 -11.91 4.48 -0.52
CA GLY A 171 -12.96 5.18 0.22
C GLY A 171 -14.18 4.33 0.56
N SER A 172 -14.26 3.09 0.08
CA SER A 172 -15.34 2.15 0.40
C SER A 172 -14.94 1.11 1.42
N SER A 173 -15.92 0.66 2.20
CA SER A 173 -15.79 -0.48 3.09
C SER A 173 -16.10 -1.80 2.37
N TYR A 174 -15.41 -2.84 2.84
CA TYR A 174 -15.52 -4.20 2.33
C TYR A 174 -15.62 -5.17 3.52
N THR A 175 -16.45 -6.19 3.35
CA THR A 175 -16.47 -7.39 4.19
C THR A 175 -15.68 -8.48 3.48
N CYS A 176 -14.56 -8.92 4.09
CA CYS A 176 -13.70 -9.94 3.50
C CYS A 176 -13.86 -11.27 4.23
N GLU A 177 -14.01 -12.34 3.45
CA GLU A 177 -14.14 -13.71 3.95
C GLU A 177 -13.07 -14.61 3.31
N PRO A 178 -12.49 -15.58 4.05
CA PRO A 178 -11.56 -16.55 3.50
C PRO A 178 -12.17 -17.31 2.32
N VAL A 179 -11.39 -17.48 1.26
CA VAL A 179 -11.75 -18.36 0.15
C VAL A 179 -11.59 -19.81 0.61
N LYS A 180 -12.65 -20.61 0.44
CA LYS A 180 -12.68 -22.03 0.80
C LYS A 180 -12.06 -22.90 -0.30
#